data_AF-A0A0M8QSS1-F1
#
_entry.id   AF-A0A0M8QSS1-F1
#
_cell.length_a   1.000
_cell.length_b   1.000
_cell.length_c   1.000
_cell.angle_alpha   90.00
_cell.angle_beta   90.00
_cell.angle_gamma   90.00
#
_symmetry.space_group_name_H-M   'P 1'
#
loop_
_entity.id
_entity.type
_entity.pdbx_description
1 polymer ?
#
loop_
_entity_poly.entity_id
_entity_poly.type
_entity_poly.pdbx_seq_one_letter_code
_entity_poly.pdbx_strand_id
1 'polypeptide(L)'
;MTRSALRVDAVLVQAVIAGALSFAHLHDLAAAAGQDGWKAWAYPVSVDLLLVAAWRRLRTDGPSRLAWCWFLIALVASLGANVATAGLLDLDDVPAWLRILVAAWPALAFMGGTLLAHSSAGRTSASPAPDPVVEVEPEPAPVDSVDVAPTFLPVHPAPAPPAVAVPAALVDHARKVAADHEERTGARIDADTLRARLGVPPHLADAIAAQLI
;
A
#
# COMPACT_ATOMS: atom_id res chain seq x y z
N MET A 1 -29.46 -10.55 2.10
CA MET A 1 -28.24 -10.20 2.88
C MET A 1 -27.90 -11.35 3.81
N THR A 2 -27.07 -12.28 3.34
CA THR A 2 -26.55 -13.37 4.17
C THR A 2 -25.43 -12.83 5.04
N ARG A 3 -25.69 -12.64 6.33
CA ARG A 3 -24.63 -12.45 7.33
C ARG A 3 -23.82 -13.75 7.35
N SER A 4 -22.56 -13.69 6.93
CA SER A 4 -21.59 -14.76 7.17
C SER A 4 -21.39 -14.88 8.67
N ALA A 5 -22.20 -15.70 9.33
CA ALA A 5 -21.91 -16.14 10.68
C ALA A 5 -20.56 -16.85 10.61
N LEU A 6 -19.56 -16.30 11.31
CA LEU A 6 -18.29 -16.96 11.58
C LEU A 6 -18.60 -18.31 12.21
N ARG A 7 -18.67 -19.36 11.40
CA ARG A 7 -18.63 -20.72 11.90
C ARG A 7 -17.23 -20.86 12.45
N VAL A 8 -17.11 -20.83 13.78
CA VAL A 8 -15.89 -21.18 14.47
C VAL A 8 -15.66 -22.66 14.18
N ASP A 9 -14.98 -22.92 13.07
CA ASP A 9 -14.59 -24.24 12.63
C ASP A 9 -13.53 -24.75 13.61
N ALA A 10 -13.50 -26.06 13.88
CA ALA A 10 -12.48 -26.70 14.70
C ALA A 10 -11.07 -26.35 14.19
N VAL A 11 -10.92 -26.17 12.88
CA VAL A 11 -9.67 -25.73 12.24
C VAL A 11 -9.26 -24.32 12.70
N LEU A 12 -10.21 -23.38 12.86
CA LEU A 12 -9.92 -22.03 13.34
C LEU A 12 -9.46 -22.07 14.80
N VAL A 13 -10.13 -22.87 15.64
CA VAL A 13 -9.72 -23.06 17.04
C VAL A 13 -8.32 -23.67 17.10
N GLN A 14 -8.05 -24.70 16.31
CA GLN A 14 -6.72 -25.30 16.23
C GLN A 14 -5.65 -24.30 15.75
N ALA A 15 -5.97 -23.46 14.77
CA ALA A 15 -5.05 -22.44 14.28
C ALA A 15 -4.72 -21.39 15.35
N VAL A 16 -5.71 -20.98 16.15
CA VAL A 16 -5.49 -20.04 17.27
C VAL A 16 -4.62 -20.68 18.35
N ILE A 17 -4.90 -21.93 18.73
CA ILE A 17 -4.10 -22.65 19.74
C ILE A 17 -2.66 -22.83 19.24
N ALA A 18 -2.49 -23.32 18.01
CA ALA A 18 -1.17 -23.52 17.41
C ALA A 18 -0.41 -22.20 17.28
N GLY A 19 -1.08 -21.12 16.86
CA GLY A 19 -0.51 -19.78 16.78
C GLY A 19 -0.07 -19.26 18.15
N ALA A 20 -0.91 -19.39 19.18
CA ALA A 20 -0.58 -18.96 20.54
C ALA A 20 0.64 -19.70 21.12
N LEU A 21 0.74 -21.02 20.89
CA LEU A 21 1.89 -21.80 21.32
C LEU A 21 3.17 -21.38 20.57
N SER A 22 3.09 -21.22 19.24
CA SER A 22 4.26 -20.79 18.48
C SER A 22 4.70 -19.37 18.81
N PHE A 23 3.74 -18.48 19.09
CA PHE A 23 3.99 -17.12 19.55
C PHE A 23 4.80 -17.11 20.84
N ALA A 24 4.40 -17.93 21.83
CA ALA A 24 5.11 -18.03 23.10
C ALA A 24 6.55 -18.52 22.91
N HIS A 25 6.76 -19.57 22.10
CA HIS A 25 8.10 -20.08 21.84
C HIS A 25 9.01 -19.07 21.10
N LEU A 26 8.47 -18.28 20.19
CA LEU A 26 9.18 -17.19 19.53
C LEU A 26 9.55 -16.07 20.51
N HIS A 27 8.63 -15.72 21.41
CA HIS A 27 8.90 -14.77 22.49
C HIS A 27 10.04 -15.27 23.40
N ASP A 28 9.97 -16.52 23.85
CA ASP A 28 10.96 -17.10 24.75
C ASP A 28 12.33 -17.17 24.09
N LEU A 29 12.37 -17.54 22.80
CA LEU A 29 13.61 -17.51 22.02
C LEU A 29 14.17 -16.08 21.88
N ALA A 30 13.30 -15.08 21.68
CA ALA A 30 13.74 -13.69 21.58
C ALA A 30 14.27 -13.16 22.92
N ALA A 31 13.59 -13.47 24.03
CA ALA A 31 14.04 -13.14 25.38
C ALA A 31 15.40 -13.80 25.67
N ALA A 32 15.54 -15.10 25.40
CA ALA A 32 16.79 -15.84 25.54
C ALA A 32 17.93 -15.29 24.66
N ALA A 33 17.60 -14.71 23.50
CA ALA A 33 18.57 -14.02 22.66
C ALA A 33 19.04 -12.65 23.22
N GLY A 34 18.46 -12.19 24.33
CA GLY A 34 18.74 -10.92 24.99
C GLY A 34 17.87 -9.76 24.49
N GLN A 35 16.68 -10.05 23.94
CA GLN A 35 15.74 -9.04 23.43
C GLN A 35 14.60 -8.79 24.41
N ASP A 36 14.91 -8.39 25.64
CA ASP A 36 13.95 -8.38 26.76
C ASP A 36 12.82 -7.32 26.66
N GLY A 37 11.81 -7.54 27.50
CA GLY A 37 10.69 -6.61 27.68
C GLY A 37 9.80 -6.53 26.44
N TRP A 38 9.37 -5.33 26.06
CA TRP A 38 8.45 -5.13 24.93
C TRP A 38 9.02 -5.62 23.58
N LYS A 39 10.36 -5.67 23.45
CA LYS A 39 11.02 -6.11 22.22
C LYS A 39 10.75 -7.58 21.95
N ALA A 40 10.82 -8.45 22.96
CA ALA A 40 10.55 -9.88 22.84
C ALA A 40 9.18 -10.18 22.22
N TRP A 41 8.17 -9.36 22.54
CA TRP A 41 6.81 -9.48 22.00
C TRP A 41 6.70 -9.02 20.55
N ALA A 42 7.56 -8.11 20.09
CA ALA A 42 7.53 -7.63 18.71
C ALA A 42 8.02 -8.67 17.69
N TYR A 43 8.91 -9.59 18.10
CA TYR A 43 9.42 -10.67 17.27
C TYR A 43 8.32 -11.59 16.74
N PRO A 44 7.52 -12.28 17.58
CA PRO A 44 6.47 -13.16 17.10
C PRO A 44 5.41 -12.41 16.28
N VAL A 45 5.03 -11.19 16.66
CA VAL A 45 4.10 -10.36 15.87
C VAL A 45 4.63 -10.14 14.46
N SER A 46 5.92 -9.82 14.31
CA SER A 46 6.51 -9.59 12.99
C SER A 46 6.55 -10.87 12.13
N VAL A 47 6.79 -12.04 12.74
CA VAL A 47 6.75 -13.34 12.06
C VAL A 47 5.35 -13.63 11.56
N ASP A 48 4.34 -13.45 12.41
CA ASP A 48 2.94 -13.73 12.09
C ASP A 48 2.43 -12.80 10.98
N LEU A 49 2.74 -11.51 11.04
CA LEU A 49 2.38 -10.55 9.99
C LEU A 49 3.02 -10.92 8.65
N LEU A 50 4.27 -11.36 8.66
CA LEU A 50 4.95 -11.82 7.45
C LEU A 50 4.30 -13.09 6.89
N LEU A 51 3.96 -14.06 7.74
CA LEU A 51 3.28 -15.30 7.35
C LEU A 51 1.90 -15.00 6.75
N VAL A 52 1.11 -14.13 7.41
CA VAL A 52 -0.21 -13.70 6.94
C VAL A 52 -0.10 -12.94 5.62
N ALA A 53 0.87 -12.03 5.47
CA ALA A 53 1.09 -11.30 4.23
C ALA A 53 1.47 -12.23 3.07
N ALA A 54 2.39 -13.17 3.32
CA ALA A 54 2.82 -14.15 2.33
C ALA A 54 1.66 -15.07 1.92
N TRP A 55 0.91 -15.60 2.90
CA TRP A 55 -0.25 -16.44 2.67
C TRP A 55 -1.35 -15.72 1.88
N ARG A 56 -1.68 -14.48 2.28
CA ARG A 56 -2.65 -13.66 1.56
C ARG A 56 -2.25 -13.49 0.10
N ARG A 57 -0.96 -13.26 -0.17
CA ARG A 57 -0.44 -13.12 -1.53
C ARG A 57 -0.53 -14.43 -2.32
N LEU A 58 -0.17 -15.57 -1.73
CA LEU A 58 -0.34 -16.90 -2.37
C LEU A 58 -1.80 -17.16 -2.77
N ARG A 59 -2.74 -16.78 -1.90
CA ARG A 59 -4.18 -17.05 -2.09
C ARG A 59 -4.86 -16.06 -3.05
N THR A 60 -4.43 -14.79 -3.07
CA THR A 60 -5.12 -13.73 -3.81
C THR A 60 -4.50 -13.47 -5.18
N ASP A 61 -3.16 -13.43 -5.27
CA ASP A 61 -2.44 -13.08 -6.51
C ASP A 61 -1.86 -14.30 -7.24
N GLY A 62 -1.97 -15.48 -6.61
CA GLY A 62 -1.40 -16.73 -7.11
C GLY A 62 0.03 -16.98 -6.58
N PRO A 63 0.54 -18.21 -6.77
CA PRO A 63 1.85 -18.61 -6.27
C PRO A 63 2.97 -17.86 -7.02
N SER A 64 3.58 -16.89 -6.37
CA SER A 64 4.82 -16.26 -6.84
C SER A 64 6.01 -16.86 -6.08
N ARG A 65 7.17 -17.01 -6.76
CA ARG A 65 8.40 -17.50 -6.11
C ARG A 65 8.76 -16.66 -4.89
N LEU A 66 8.53 -15.35 -4.96
CA LEU A 66 8.76 -14.41 -3.86
C LEU A 66 7.85 -14.69 -2.66
N ALA A 67 6.55 -14.87 -2.89
CA ALA A 67 5.62 -15.14 -1.80
C ALA A 67 5.84 -16.52 -1.17
N TRP A 68 6.19 -17.53 -1.97
CA TRP A 68 6.62 -18.82 -1.44
C TRP A 68 7.91 -18.75 -0.64
N CYS A 69 8.91 -18.01 -1.12
CA CYS A 69 10.18 -17.81 -0.42
C CYS A 69 9.94 -17.21 0.97
N TRP A 70 9.19 -16.10 1.04
CA TRP A 70 8.90 -15.44 2.31
C TRP A 70 7.97 -16.25 3.23
N PHE A 71 7.02 -17.00 2.66
CA PHE A 71 6.21 -17.95 3.42
C PHE A 71 7.08 -19.02 4.08
N LEU A 72 8.02 -19.61 3.33
CA LEU A 72 8.95 -20.63 3.87
C LEU A 72 9.87 -20.04 4.93
N ILE A 73 10.40 -18.83 4.74
CA ILE A 73 11.22 -18.15 5.74
C ILE A 73 10.43 -17.96 7.05
N ALA A 74 9.21 -17.42 6.97
CA ALA A 74 8.36 -17.22 8.14
C ALA A 74 7.99 -18.55 8.83
N LEU A 75 7.68 -19.58 8.03
CA LEU A 75 7.34 -20.91 8.53
C LEU A 75 8.54 -21.57 9.25
N VAL A 76 9.75 -21.48 8.68
CA VAL A 76 10.97 -22.00 9.30
C VAL A 76 11.31 -21.25 10.58
N ALA A 77 11.11 -19.92 10.63
CA ALA A 77 11.31 -19.16 11.86
C ALA A 77 10.36 -19.59 12.97
N SER A 78 9.06 -19.69 12.67
CA SER A 78 8.02 -20.13 13.62
C SER A 78 8.25 -21.57 14.10
N LEU A 79 8.49 -22.50 13.17
CA LEU A 79 8.77 -23.90 13.52
C LEU A 79 10.11 -24.04 14.25
N GLY A 80 11.14 -23.30 13.84
CA GLY A 80 12.45 -23.31 14.45
C GLY A 80 12.42 -22.90 15.91
N ALA A 81 11.58 -21.92 16.28
CA ALA A 81 11.37 -21.55 17.67
C ALA A 81 10.73 -22.66 18.51
N ASN A 82 9.72 -23.35 17.97
CA ASN A 82 9.10 -24.51 18.64
C ASN A 82 10.13 -25.63 18.86
N VAL A 83 10.98 -25.88 17.86
CA VAL A 83 12.03 -26.91 17.93
C VAL A 83 13.11 -26.51 18.93
N ALA A 84 13.57 -25.27 18.92
CA ALA A 84 14.59 -24.76 19.83
C ALA A 84 14.15 -24.90 21.30
N THR A 85 12.91 -24.51 21.59
CA THR A 85 12.34 -24.56 22.94
C THR A 85 11.92 -25.96 23.39
N ALA A 86 11.87 -26.95 22.49
CA ALA A 86 11.59 -28.35 22.81
C ALA A 86 12.77 -29.11 23.46
N GLY A 87 13.78 -28.38 23.97
CA GLY A 87 14.96 -28.95 24.65
C GLY A 87 16.15 -29.22 23.72
N LEU A 88 16.10 -28.77 22.46
CA LEU A 88 17.24 -28.84 21.53
C LEU A 88 18.19 -27.65 21.68
N LEU A 89 17.74 -26.57 22.29
CA LEU A 89 18.52 -25.38 22.58
C LEU A 89 18.53 -25.13 24.09
N ASP A 90 19.70 -24.85 24.64
CA ASP A 90 19.83 -24.27 25.98
C ASP A 90 19.47 -22.78 25.90
N LEU A 91 18.36 -22.39 26.54
CA LEU A 91 17.87 -21.02 26.55
C LEU A 91 18.68 -20.13 27.51
N ASP A 92 19.43 -20.72 28.44
CA ASP A 92 20.32 -19.98 29.33
C ASP A 92 21.65 -19.60 28.63
N ASP A 93 22.04 -20.35 27.58
CA ASP A 93 23.22 -20.10 26.75
C ASP A 93 22.92 -20.19 25.25
N VAL A 94 22.23 -19.15 24.73
CA VAL A 94 21.91 -19.07 23.31
C VAL A 94 23.16 -18.78 22.47
N PRO A 95 23.51 -19.61 21.47
CA PRO A 95 24.66 -19.40 20.60
C PRO A 95 24.65 -18.04 19.91
N ALA A 96 25.82 -17.41 19.80
CA ALA A 96 25.96 -16.05 19.25
C ALA A 96 25.34 -15.87 17.85
N TRP A 97 25.46 -16.87 16.97
CA TRP A 97 24.89 -16.82 15.62
C TRP A 97 23.36 -16.73 15.65
N LEU A 98 22.71 -17.40 16.60
CA LEU A 98 21.26 -17.38 16.74
C LEU A 98 20.80 -16.03 17.31
N ARG A 99 21.56 -15.45 18.24
CA ARG A 99 21.32 -14.10 18.76
C ARG A 99 21.41 -13.04 17.66
N ILE A 100 22.39 -13.15 16.77
CA ILE A 100 22.53 -12.28 15.61
C ILE A 100 21.34 -12.44 14.67
N LEU A 101 20.92 -13.68 14.39
CA LEU A 101 19.79 -13.95 13.51
C LEU A 101 18.48 -13.40 14.08
N VAL A 102 18.22 -13.61 15.37
CA VAL A 102 17.08 -13.01 16.06
C VAL A 102 17.19 -11.49 15.97
N ALA A 103 18.31 -10.87 16.35
CA ALA A 103 18.46 -9.41 16.28
C ALA A 103 18.27 -8.82 14.87
N ALA A 104 18.65 -9.56 13.82
CA ALA A 104 18.46 -9.15 12.42
C ALA A 104 17.02 -9.33 11.91
N TRP A 105 16.21 -10.14 12.60
CA TRP A 105 14.87 -10.51 12.17
C TRP A 105 13.96 -9.32 11.81
N PRO A 106 13.88 -8.21 12.58
CA PRO A 106 12.97 -7.12 12.27
C PRO A 106 13.25 -6.48 10.90
N ALA A 107 14.52 -6.38 10.52
CA ALA A 107 14.93 -5.87 9.21
C ALA A 107 14.53 -6.83 8.08
N LEU A 108 14.71 -8.15 8.29
CA LEU A 108 14.30 -9.17 7.34
C LEU A 108 12.77 -9.21 7.16
N ALA A 109 12.03 -9.15 8.26
CA ALA A 109 10.57 -9.13 8.24
C ALA A 109 10.02 -7.88 7.53
N PHE A 110 10.63 -6.71 7.76
CA PHE A 110 10.28 -5.48 7.06
C PHE A 110 10.57 -5.58 5.55
N MET A 111 11.75 -6.10 5.17
CA MET A 111 12.10 -6.33 3.77
C MET A 111 11.11 -7.30 3.10
N GLY A 112 10.76 -8.40 3.77
CA GLY A 112 9.79 -9.34 3.25
C GLY A 112 8.40 -8.75 3.11
N GLY A 113 7.91 -8.08 4.16
CA GLY A 113 6.63 -7.39 4.15
C GLY A 113 6.53 -6.35 3.04
N THR A 114 7.56 -5.51 2.87
CA THR A 114 7.58 -4.48 1.81
C THR A 114 7.64 -5.09 0.41
N LEU A 115 8.46 -6.12 0.19
CA LEU A 115 8.51 -6.84 -1.09
C LEU A 115 7.18 -7.51 -1.41
N LEU A 116 6.51 -8.12 -0.42
CA LEU A 116 5.21 -8.76 -0.58
C LEU A 116 4.06 -7.75 -0.75
N ALA A 117 4.18 -6.53 -0.23
CA ALA A 117 3.17 -5.50 -0.40
C ALA A 117 3.30 -4.76 -1.74
N HIS A 118 4.53 -4.51 -2.21
CA HIS A 118 4.76 -3.54 -3.30
C HIS A 118 5.16 -4.15 -4.65
N SER A 119 5.45 -5.45 -4.74
CA SER A 119 5.85 -6.06 -6.03
C SER A 119 4.69 -6.40 -6.99
N SER A 120 3.49 -5.82 -6.82
CA SER A 120 2.35 -6.02 -7.73
C SER A 120 2.32 -5.09 -8.95
N ALA A 121 3.35 -4.26 -9.15
CA ALA A 121 3.39 -3.27 -10.24
C ALA A 121 3.58 -3.86 -11.65
N GLY A 122 3.62 -5.19 -11.82
CA GLY A 122 3.98 -5.86 -13.07
C GLY A 122 2.84 -6.45 -13.90
N ARG A 123 1.58 -6.39 -13.45
CA ARG A 123 0.43 -6.67 -14.33
C ARG A 123 0.02 -5.36 -14.97
N THR A 124 0.87 -4.88 -15.88
CA THR A 124 0.46 -3.99 -16.96
C THR A 124 -0.75 -4.65 -17.59
N SER A 125 -1.94 -4.11 -17.31
CA SER A 125 -3.07 -4.24 -18.21
C SER A 125 -2.52 -4.03 -19.60
N ALA A 126 -2.62 -5.03 -20.45
CA ALA A 126 -2.38 -4.85 -21.87
C ALA A 126 -3.29 -3.69 -22.29
N SER A 127 -2.71 -2.50 -22.40
CA SER A 127 -3.32 -1.41 -23.13
C SER A 127 -3.54 -1.98 -24.52
N PRO A 128 -4.76 -1.89 -25.10
CA PRO A 128 -4.94 -2.21 -26.50
C PRO A 128 -3.92 -1.38 -27.26
N ALA A 129 -3.02 -2.06 -27.98
CA ALA A 129 -2.10 -1.38 -28.87
C ALA A 129 -2.96 -0.56 -29.84
N PRO A 130 -2.68 0.73 -30.05
CA PRO A 130 -3.33 1.45 -31.14
C PRO A 130 -2.90 0.76 -32.44
N ASP A 131 -3.89 0.38 -33.25
CA ASP A 131 -3.66 -0.11 -34.60
C ASP A 131 -2.73 0.84 -35.36
N PRO A 132 -1.80 0.33 -36.19
CA PRO A 132 -0.92 1.19 -36.97
C PRO A 132 -1.79 1.97 -37.97
N VAL A 133 -2.00 3.25 -37.68
CA VAL A 133 -2.60 4.18 -38.64
C VAL A 133 -1.61 4.33 -39.77
N VAL A 134 -1.99 3.81 -40.95
CA VAL A 134 -1.27 4.01 -42.20
C VAL A 134 -1.16 5.51 -42.46
N GLU A 135 0.07 6.01 -42.40
CA GLU A 135 0.42 7.39 -42.71
C GLU A 135 0.22 7.62 -44.21
N VAL A 136 -0.90 8.25 -44.57
CA VAL A 136 -1.12 8.80 -45.90
C VAL A 136 -0.70 10.27 -45.85
N GLU A 137 0.45 10.54 -46.45
CA GLU A 137 0.99 11.86 -46.73
C GLU A 137 0.13 12.56 -47.80
N PRO A 138 -0.22 13.84 -47.61
CA PRO A 138 -0.41 14.73 -48.75
C PRO A 138 0.41 16.02 -48.61
N GLU A 139 1.16 16.26 -49.67
CA GLU A 139 1.96 17.45 -50.03
C GLU A 139 1.09 18.74 -50.13
N PRO A 140 1.67 19.95 -49.94
CA PRO A 140 0.91 21.15 -49.57
C PRO A 140 0.49 22.03 -50.76
N ALA A 141 -0.58 22.83 -50.57
CA ALA A 141 -0.87 24.01 -51.40
C ALA A 141 -1.67 25.07 -50.61
N PRO A 142 -1.55 26.38 -50.97
CA PRO A 142 -1.71 27.50 -50.06
C PRO A 142 -3.07 28.22 -50.10
N VAL A 143 -3.22 29.07 -49.08
CA VAL A 143 -4.31 29.96 -48.63
C VAL A 143 -5.06 30.82 -49.66
N ASP A 144 -6.36 31.00 -49.44
CA ASP A 144 -7.19 32.23 -49.60
C ASP A 144 -8.68 31.83 -49.33
N SER A 145 -9.65 32.63 -48.88
CA SER A 145 -9.76 33.87 -48.13
C SER A 145 -11.28 34.03 -47.77
N VAL A 146 -11.58 34.65 -46.62
CA VAL A 146 -12.78 35.46 -46.27
C VAL A 146 -14.19 34.80 -46.06
N ASP A 147 -14.60 34.84 -44.78
CA ASP A 147 -15.87 35.38 -44.20
C ASP A 147 -17.24 34.90 -44.69
N VAL A 148 -17.94 34.09 -43.87
CA VAL A 148 -19.41 34.16 -43.67
C VAL A 148 -19.74 33.75 -42.22
N ALA A 149 -20.42 34.64 -41.51
CA ALA A 149 -20.95 34.49 -40.16
C ALA A 149 -21.78 33.20 -39.93
N PRO A 150 -21.67 32.51 -38.78
CA PRO A 150 -22.53 31.37 -38.48
C PRO A 150 -23.86 31.82 -37.86
N THR A 151 -24.93 31.50 -38.58
CA THR A 151 -26.31 31.37 -38.10
C THR A 151 -26.35 30.56 -36.79
N PHE A 152 -27.01 31.13 -35.77
CA PHE A 152 -27.31 30.47 -34.50
C PHE A 152 -28.28 29.31 -34.73
N LEU A 153 -27.81 28.08 -34.52
CA LEU A 153 -28.67 26.92 -34.28
C LEU A 153 -28.78 26.71 -32.76
N PRO A 154 -29.97 26.42 -32.20
CA PRO A 154 -30.11 26.15 -30.78
C PRO A 154 -29.37 24.85 -30.44
N VAL A 155 -28.25 24.97 -29.73
CA VAL A 155 -27.52 23.85 -29.14
C VAL A 155 -28.39 23.23 -28.06
N HIS A 156 -28.80 21.97 -28.28
CA HIS A 156 -29.28 21.10 -27.20
C HIS A 156 -28.23 21.06 -26.08
N PRO A 157 -28.62 21.16 -24.80
CA PRO A 157 -27.63 21.17 -23.72
C PRO A 157 -26.86 19.84 -23.74
N ALA A 158 -25.56 19.95 -23.97
CA ALA A 158 -24.62 18.86 -23.79
C ALA A 158 -24.74 18.33 -22.35
N PRO A 159 -24.67 17.01 -22.11
CA PRO A 159 -24.66 16.46 -20.78
C PRO A 159 -23.48 17.04 -19.99
N ALA A 160 -23.77 17.60 -18.81
CA ALA A 160 -22.78 18.22 -17.95
C ALA A 160 -21.61 17.25 -17.68
N PRO A 161 -20.35 17.73 -17.69
CA PRO A 161 -19.21 16.92 -17.31
C PRO A 161 -19.42 16.39 -15.87
N PRO A 162 -19.05 15.14 -15.58
CA PRO A 162 -19.22 14.59 -14.24
C PRO A 162 -18.48 15.47 -13.23
N ALA A 163 -19.20 15.92 -12.20
CA ALA A 163 -18.61 16.68 -11.10
C ALA A 163 -17.42 15.88 -10.55
N VAL A 164 -16.22 16.43 -10.68
CA VAL A 164 -14.99 15.84 -10.14
C VAL A 164 -15.18 15.79 -8.63
N ALA A 165 -15.51 14.62 -8.11
CA ALA A 165 -15.62 14.38 -6.68
C ALA A 165 -14.21 14.53 -6.09
N VAL A 166 -13.90 15.72 -5.59
CA VAL A 166 -12.65 16.00 -4.90
C VAL A 166 -12.56 15.06 -3.70
N PRO A 167 -11.55 14.17 -3.64
CA PRO A 167 -11.37 13.28 -2.50
C PRO A 167 -11.27 14.10 -1.19
N ALA A 168 -12.05 13.75 -0.17
CA ALA A 168 -12.08 14.45 1.11
C ALA A 168 -10.68 14.59 1.75
N ALA A 169 -9.81 13.59 1.54
CA ALA A 169 -8.42 13.63 1.99
C ALA A 169 -7.59 14.78 1.37
N LEU A 170 -7.87 15.18 0.13
CA LEU A 170 -7.22 16.33 -0.52
C LEU A 170 -7.74 17.65 0.05
N VAL A 171 -9.04 17.72 0.40
CA VAL A 171 -9.63 18.91 1.05
C VAL A 171 -9.06 19.10 2.46
N ASP A 172 -8.92 18.03 3.24
CA ASP A 172 -8.35 18.11 4.58
C ASP A 172 -6.86 18.47 4.55
N HIS A 173 -6.11 17.93 3.58
CA HIS A 173 -4.72 18.32 3.36
C HIS A 173 -4.60 19.79 2.92
N ALA A 174 -5.49 20.25 2.03
CA ALA A 174 -5.53 21.65 1.62
C ALA A 174 -5.89 22.60 2.78
N ARG A 175 -6.82 22.20 3.67
CA ARG A 175 -7.16 22.97 4.87
C ARG A 175 -5.97 23.13 5.80
N LYS A 176 -5.18 22.06 5.99
CA LYS A 176 -3.94 22.11 6.77
C LYS A 176 -2.91 23.06 6.15
N VAL A 177 -2.70 22.98 4.84
CA VAL A 177 -1.76 23.88 4.13
C VAL A 177 -2.21 25.34 4.19
N ALA A 178 -3.52 25.59 4.14
CA ALA A 178 -4.08 26.94 4.27
C ALA A 178 -3.85 27.52 5.68
N ALA A 179 -4.13 26.73 6.73
CA ALA A 179 -3.89 27.15 8.11
C ALA A 179 -2.40 27.45 8.38
N ASP A 180 -1.51 26.57 7.93
CA ASP A 180 -0.05 26.76 8.06
C ASP A 180 0.45 28.01 7.31
N HIS A 181 -0.22 28.40 6.21
CA HIS A 181 0.12 29.60 5.46
C HIS A 181 -0.33 30.86 6.21
N GLU A 182 -1.58 30.88 6.68
CA GLU A 182 -2.14 32.02 7.42
C GLU A 182 -1.39 32.29 8.73
N GLU A 183 -1.00 31.24 9.47
CA GLU A 183 -0.16 31.38 10.68
C GLU A 183 1.21 32.01 10.38
N ARG A 184 1.75 31.79 9.17
CA ARG A 184 3.09 32.24 8.78
C ARG A 184 3.12 33.59 8.09
N THR A 185 2.09 33.93 7.32
CA THR A 185 2.07 35.14 6.48
C THR A 185 1.01 36.15 6.93
N GLY A 186 0.08 35.75 7.81
CA GLY A 186 -1.04 36.57 8.26
C GLY A 186 -2.07 36.84 7.16
N ALA A 187 -1.93 36.22 5.99
CA ALA A 187 -2.79 36.38 4.84
C ALA A 187 -3.31 35.02 4.39
N ARG A 188 -4.51 35.03 3.80
CA ARG A 188 -5.15 33.84 3.27
C ARG A 188 -4.41 33.34 2.01
N ILE A 189 -4.23 32.02 1.89
CA ILE A 189 -3.51 31.42 0.75
C ILE A 189 -4.27 31.63 -0.57
N ASP A 190 -3.56 32.08 -1.61
CA ASP A 190 -4.09 32.21 -2.95
C ASP A 190 -4.08 30.86 -3.71
N ALA A 191 -4.93 30.75 -4.74
CA ALA A 191 -5.10 29.51 -5.50
C ALA A 191 -3.81 29.05 -6.21
N ASP A 192 -2.97 29.99 -6.66
CA ASP A 192 -1.71 29.70 -7.32
C ASP A 192 -0.66 29.13 -6.36
N THR A 193 -0.55 29.70 -5.16
CA THR A 193 0.30 29.20 -4.07
C THR A 193 -0.18 27.85 -3.55
N LEU A 194 -1.51 27.66 -3.44
CA LEU A 194 -2.10 26.38 -3.03
C LEU A 194 -1.80 25.28 -4.06
N ARG A 195 -1.93 25.59 -5.36
CA ARG A 195 -1.56 24.71 -6.47
C ARG A 195 -0.08 24.29 -6.40
N ALA A 196 0.81 25.27 -6.25
CA ALA A 196 2.25 25.01 -6.20
C ALA A 196 2.65 24.09 -5.03
N ARG A 197 1.91 24.14 -3.91
CA ARG A 197 2.17 23.29 -2.74
C ARG A 197 1.48 21.92 -2.78
N LEU A 198 0.31 21.82 -3.40
CA LEU A 198 -0.41 20.55 -3.51
C LEU A 198 0.02 19.70 -4.71
N GLY A 199 0.63 20.30 -5.74
CA GLY A 199 1.04 19.58 -6.96
C GLY A 199 -0.16 19.10 -7.79
N VAL A 200 -1.27 19.83 -7.74
CA VAL A 200 -2.59 19.43 -8.26
C VAL A 200 -2.93 20.21 -9.55
N PRO A 201 -3.70 19.62 -10.50
CA PRO A 201 -4.16 20.32 -11.71
C PRO A 201 -4.97 21.60 -11.43
N PRO A 202 -4.92 22.62 -12.30
CA PRO A 202 -5.47 23.96 -12.03
C PRO A 202 -6.98 23.95 -11.69
N HIS A 203 -7.77 23.19 -12.45
CA HIS A 203 -9.22 23.07 -12.22
C HIS A 203 -9.59 22.48 -10.85
N LEU A 204 -8.70 21.68 -10.24
CA LEU A 204 -8.94 21.05 -8.95
C LEU A 204 -8.45 21.93 -7.79
N ALA A 205 -7.39 22.73 -8.02
CA ALA A 205 -6.98 23.78 -7.08
C ALA A 205 -8.04 24.88 -6.93
N ASP A 206 -8.65 25.30 -8.04
CA ASP A 206 -9.74 26.29 -8.03
C ASP A 206 -10.99 25.77 -7.30
N ALA A 207 -11.33 24.50 -7.54
CA ALA A 207 -12.45 23.83 -6.85
C ALA A 207 -12.22 23.70 -5.33
N ILE A 208 -10.97 23.46 -4.91
CA ILE A 208 -10.60 23.41 -3.48
C ILE A 208 -10.59 24.82 -2.88
N ALA A 209 -10.02 25.81 -3.57
CA ALA A 209 -9.98 27.19 -3.09
C ALA A 209 -11.40 27.75 -2.86
N ALA A 210 -12.36 27.42 -3.74
CA ALA A 210 -13.77 27.77 -3.58
C ALA A 210 -14.45 27.12 -2.35
N GLN A 211 -13.97 25.96 -1.88
CA GLN A 211 -14.48 25.27 -0.69
C GLN A 211 -13.85 25.74 0.62
N LEU A 212 -12.76 26.50 0.54
CA LEU A 212 -12.05 27.03 1.72
C LEU A 212 -12.53 28.44 2.10
N ILE A 213 -13.49 29.03 1.36
CA ILE A 213 -14.09 30.37 1.61
C ILE A 213 -14.77 30.44 2.96
#